data_AF-A0A0J5IJD3-F1
#
_entry.id   AF-A0A0J5IJD3-F1
#
_cell.length_a   1.000
_cell.length_b   1.000
_cell.length_c   1.000
_cell.angle_alpha   90.00
_cell.angle_beta   90.00
_cell.angle_gamma   90.00
#
_symmetry.space_group_name_H-M   'P 1'
#
loop_
_entity.id
_entity.type
_entity.pdbx_description
1 polymer ?
#
loop_
_entity_poly.entity_id
_entity_poly.type
_entity_poly.pdbx_seq_one_letter_code
_entity_poly.pdbx_strand_id
1 'polypeptide(L)'
;KQHYDYCCQILAGEEQNESLFALIYELDDEKEIDDETLWIKANPNLNVSVDSTALHDTIQKARGIPSQWTEMLTKRFNIWCQGETPWMGDGAWKACQTEYDENDLKGLECYAGLDLSSTGDITSLCYTFPVDNELLLLTRHYLPEAQLQNPANKNRAVYRQWAQMGWMRTTAGDCIDYDRIRDDILKDSQNFDIKLVGFDTWNATHLRTQLQGAGLDVEPFPQTYMRFSPVAKSAEVFVNRKVIRHNGDP
;
A
#
# COMPACT_ATOMS: atom_id res chain seq x y z
N LYS A 1 -13.98 -0.14 -22.92
CA LYS A 1 -13.91 1.18 -23.61
C LYS A 1 -14.50 1.10 -25.02
N GLN A 2 -13.87 0.41 -25.99
CA GLN A 2 -14.40 0.30 -27.37
C GLN A 2 -15.89 -0.09 -27.48
N HIS A 3 -16.36 -1.08 -26.72
CA HIS A 3 -17.78 -1.46 -26.73
C HIS A 3 -18.71 -0.38 -26.14
N TYR A 4 -18.26 0.31 -25.10
CA TYR A 4 -18.99 1.43 -24.49
C TYR A 4 -19.09 2.61 -25.46
N ASP A 5 -17.99 2.97 -26.12
CA ASP A 5 -17.95 4.06 -27.10
C ASP A 5 -18.93 3.78 -28.25
N TYR A 6 -18.99 2.52 -28.72
CA TYR A 6 -19.94 2.08 -29.74
C TYR A 6 -21.41 2.17 -29.26
N CYS A 7 -21.71 1.78 -28.02
CA CYS A 7 -23.04 1.98 -27.44
C CYS A 7 -23.42 3.46 -27.35
N CYS A 8 -22.47 4.34 -26.99
CA CYS A 8 -22.70 5.78 -26.96
C CYS A 8 -23.02 6.35 -28.34
N GLN A 9 -22.32 5.93 -29.39
CA GLN A 9 -22.60 6.32 -30.78
C GLN A 9 -24.00 5.90 -31.22
N ILE A 10 -24.46 4.70 -30.83
CA ILE A 10 -25.83 4.25 -31.10
C ILE A 10 -26.85 5.12 -30.37
N LEU A 11 -26.62 5.41 -29.08
CA LEU A 11 -27.52 6.25 -28.27
C LEU A 11 -27.59 7.71 -28.77
N ALA A 12 -26.49 8.22 -29.32
CA ALA A 12 -26.42 9.54 -29.96
C ALA A 12 -27.06 9.56 -31.36
N GLY A 13 -27.41 8.40 -31.93
CA GLY A 13 -27.95 8.26 -33.28
C GLY A 13 -26.91 8.40 -34.39
N GLU A 14 -25.61 8.33 -34.05
CA GLU A 14 -24.50 8.38 -35.00
C GLU A 14 -24.31 7.02 -35.72
N GLU A 15 -24.67 5.93 -35.04
CA GLU A 15 -24.60 4.55 -35.54
C GLU A 15 -25.96 3.83 -35.38
N GLN A 16 -26.26 2.87 -36.25
CA GLN A 16 -27.48 2.05 -36.16
C GLN A 16 -27.16 0.57 -36.02
N ASN A 17 -27.73 -0.06 -34.97
CA ASN A 17 -27.66 -1.50 -34.77
C ASN A 17 -28.91 -2.01 -34.07
N GLU A 18 -29.88 -2.49 -34.86
CA GLU A 18 -31.17 -2.97 -34.35
C GLU A 18 -31.08 -4.24 -33.49
N SER A 19 -29.94 -4.94 -33.52
CA SER A 19 -29.73 -6.15 -32.71
C SER A 19 -29.21 -5.87 -31.31
N LEU A 20 -28.86 -4.61 -31.00
CA LEU A 20 -28.25 -4.21 -29.74
C LEU A 20 -29.15 -3.22 -28.98
N PHE A 21 -29.52 -3.58 -27.75
CA PHE A 21 -30.14 -2.64 -26.80
C PHE A 21 -29.05 -2.09 -25.87
N ALA A 22 -28.92 -0.77 -25.83
CA ALA A 22 -28.00 -0.08 -24.92
C ALA A 22 -28.78 0.78 -23.92
N LEU A 23 -28.40 0.70 -22.65
CA LEU A 23 -28.89 1.57 -21.59
C LEU A 23 -27.74 1.78 -20.61
N ILE A 24 -27.34 3.04 -20.44
CA ILE A 24 -26.17 3.42 -19.64
C ILE A 24 -26.64 4.30 -18.49
N TYR A 25 -26.19 3.98 -17.29
CA TYR A 25 -26.47 4.73 -16.07
C TYR A 25 -25.14 5.25 -15.54
N GLU A 26 -24.88 6.54 -15.63
CA GLU A 26 -23.62 7.15 -15.18
C GLU A 26 -23.81 8.63 -14.88
N LEU A 27 -22.83 9.22 -14.21
CA LEU A 27 -22.68 10.67 -14.12
C LEU A 27 -21.84 11.17 -15.29
N ASP A 28 -22.10 12.40 -15.74
CA ASP A 28 -21.39 13.03 -16.85
C ASP A 28 -20.03 13.59 -16.40
N ASP A 29 -19.94 14.04 -15.15
CA ASP A 29 -18.74 14.64 -14.55
C ASP A 29 -18.65 14.32 -13.05
N GLU A 30 -17.43 14.22 -12.52
CA GLU A 30 -17.18 13.98 -11.09
C GLU A 30 -17.83 15.04 -10.18
N LYS A 31 -17.93 16.30 -10.63
CA LYS A 31 -18.56 17.39 -9.87
C LYS A 31 -20.06 17.16 -9.62
N GLU A 32 -20.72 16.33 -10.44
CA GLU A 32 -22.12 16.00 -10.24
C GLU A 32 -22.37 15.20 -8.95
N ILE A 33 -21.33 14.59 -8.37
CA ILE A 33 -21.45 13.84 -7.10
C ILE A 33 -21.82 14.76 -5.94
N ASP A 34 -21.45 16.03 -5.99
CA ASP A 34 -21.79 17.03 -4.97
C ASP A 34 -23.30 17.40 -4.98
N ASP A 35 -24.03 17.05 -6.05
CA ASP A 35 -25.47 17.26 -6.17
C ASP A 35 -26.22 15.91 -6.05
N GLU A 36 -26.80 15.67 -4.88
CA GLU A 36 -27.53 14.42 -4.58
C GLU A 36 -28.71 14.17 -5.53
N THR A 37 -29.26 15.22 -6.16
CA THR A 37 -30.39 15.09 -7.09
C THR A 37 -29.97 14.39 -8.39
N LEU A 38 -28.67 14.41 -8.72
CA LEU A 38 -28.12 13.78 -9.92
C LEU A 38 -27.75 12.32 -9.71
N TRP A 39 -27.67 11.82 -8.48
CA TRP A 39 -27.25 10.45 -8.19
C TRP A 39 -28.12 9.38 -8.84
N ILE A 40 -29.39 9.71 -9.11
CA ILE A 40 -30.34 8.83 -9.81
C ILE A 40 -29.88 8.43 -11.21
N LYS A 41 -29.05 9.27 -11.89
CA LYS A 41 -28.51 8.98 -13.22
C LYS A 41 -27.66 7.70 -13.23
N ALA A 42 -26.83 7.52 -12.20
CA ALA A 42 -25.99 6.33 -12.05
C ALA A 42 -26.63 5.24 -11.18
N ASN A 43 -27.57 5.59 -10.30
CA ASN A 43 -28.21 4.68 -9.35
C ASN A 43 -29.74 4.63 -9.57
N PRO A 44 -30.23 3.98 -10.64
CA PRO A 44 -31.66 4.02 -11.00
C PRO A 44 -32.61 3.42 -9.95
N ASN A 45 -32.10 2.63 -9.00
CA ASN A 45 -32.86 2.06 -7.88
C ASN A 45 -32.66 2.83 -6.56
N LEU A 46 -32.27 4.10 -6.61
CA LEU A 46 -32.13 4.96 -5.45
C LEU A 46 -33.44 5.00 -4.64
N ASN A 47 -33.34 4.85 -3.32
CA ASN A 47 -34.43 4.73 -2.36
C ASN A 47 -35.38 3.52 -2.54
N VAL A 48 -35.03 2.57 -3.43
CA VAL A 48 -35.73 1.29 -3.56
C VAL A 48 -34.87 0.15 -3.03
N SER A 49 -33.66 0.03 -3.55
CA SER A 49 -32.65 -0.95 -3.09
C SER A 49 -31.29 -0.32 -2.78
N VAL A 50 -31.05 0.91 -3.24
CA VAL A 50 -29.89 1.72 -2.85
C VAL A 50 -30.37 2.77 -1.86
N ASP A 51 -29.94 2.66 -0.60
CA ASP A 51 -30.27 3.66 0.43
C ASP A 51 -29.46 4.94 0.23
N SER A 52 -30.15 6.08 0.06
CA SER A 52 -29.52 7.38 -0.21
C SER A 52 -28.71 7.90 0.98
N THR A 53 -29.12 7.61 2.22
CA THR A 53 -28.41 8.05 3.42
C THR A 53 -27.10 7.28 3.58
N ALA A 54 -27.13 5.96 3.37
CA ALA A 54 -25.94 5.12 3.38
C ALA A 54 -24.99 5.47 2.24
N LEU A 55 -25.52 5.82 1.05
CA LEU A 55 -24.71 6.29 -0.07
C LEU A 55 -24.01 7.62 0.27
N HIS A 56 -24.72 8.58 0.84
CA HIS A 56 -24.15 9.84 1.33
C HIS A 56 -23.01 9.62 2.32
N ASP A 57 -23.25 8.81 3.36
CA ASP A 57 -22.23 8.49 4.36
C ASP A 57 -20.98 7.84 3.75
N THR A 58 -21.17 7.00 2.73
CA THR A 58 -20.06 6.32 2.04
C THR A 58 -19.25 7.32 1.22
N ILE A 59 -19.90 8.26 0.53
CA ILE A 59 -19.23 9.34 -0.22
C ILE A 59 -18.36 10.18 0.73
N GLN A 60 -18.91 10.58 1.88
CA GLN A 60 -18.16 11.39 2.85
C GLN A 60 -16.93 10.65 3.40
N LYS A 61 -17.06 9.34 3.66
CA LYS A 61 -15.92 8.50 4.11
C LYS A 61 -14.84 8.36 3.03
N ALA A 62 -15.25 8.24 1.76
CA ALA A 62 -14.34 8.00 0.65
C ALA A 62 -13.50 9.23 0.25
N ARG A 63 -14.01 10.47 0.44
CA ARG A 63 -13.29 11.71 0.04
C ARG A 63 -11.90 11.86 0.65
N GLY A 64 -11.66 11.29 1.81
CA GLY A 64 -10.36 11.35 2.49
C GLY A 64 -9.40 10.20 2.12
N ILE A 65 -9.81 9.28 1.24
CA ILE A 65 -9.09 8.04 0.96
C ILE A 65 -9.08 7.80 -0.57
N PRO A 66 -7.97 8.07 -1.26
CA PRO A 66 -7.90 8.00 -2.73
C PRO A 66 -8.38 6.70 -3.35
N SER A 67 -8.04 5.55 -2.74
CA SER A 67 -8.50 4.25 -3.26
C SER A 67 -10.02 4.08 -3.16
N GLN A 68 -10.60 4.51 -2.04
CA GLN A 68 -12.05 4.47 -1.83
C GLN A 68 -12.76 5.48 -2.72
N TRP A 69 -12.17 6.66 -2.94
CA TRP A 69 -12.71 7.64 -3.88
C TRP A 69 -12.80 7.06 -5.28
N THR A 70 -11.72 6.46 -5.78
CA THR A 70 -11.70 5.77 -7.08
C THR A 70 -12.73 4.65 -7.14
N GLU A 71 -12.86 3.86 -6.07
CA GLU A 71 -13.87 2.83 -5.97
C GLU A 71 -15.29 3.41 -6.01
N MET A 72 -15.53 4.57 -5.38
CA MET A 72 -16.81 5.27 -5.44
C MET A 72 -17.12 5.77 -6.85
N LEU A 73 -16.18 6.47 -7.49
CA LEU A 73 -16.33 6.96 -8.86
C LEU A 73 -16.68 5.82 -9.82
N THR A 74 -15.91 4.72 -9.76
CA THR A 74 -16.05 3.61 -10.69
C THR A 74 -17.23 2.69 -10.39
N LYS A 75 -17.53 2.39 -9.11
CA LYS A 75 -18.54 1.37 -8.73
C LYS A 75 -19.88 1.92 -8.27
N ARG A 76 -19.99 3.22 -7.99
CA ARG A 76 -21.25 3.86 -7.58
C ARG A 76 -21.75 4.89 -8.59
N PHE A 77 -20.86 5.49 -9.36
CA PHE A 77 -21.20 6.54 -10.31
C PHE A 77 -20.84 6.22 -11.76
N ASN A 78 -20.18 5.07 -12.00
CA ASN A 78 -19.75 4.60 -13.32
C ASN A 78 -18.84 5.59 -14.08
N ILE A 79 -18.10 6.43 -13.35
CA ILE A 79 -17.17 7.39 -13.93
C ILE A 79 -15.86 6.69 -14.30
N TRP A 80 -15.43 6.88 -15.54
CA TRP A 80 -14.15 6.38 -16.03
C TRP A 80 -12.98 7.14 -15.38
N CYS A 81 -12.31 6.50 -14.43
CA CYS A 81 -11.07 7.01 -13.85
C CYS A 81 -9.87 6.68 -14.75
N GLN A 82 -8.85 7.54 -14.78
CA GLN A 82 -7.60 7.21 -15.47
C GLN A 82 -6.92 6.02 -14.78
N GLY A 83 -6.28 5.16 -15.59
CA GLY A 83 -5.84 3.81 -15.19
C GLY A 83 -4.73 3.75 -14.12
N GLU A 84 -4.15 4.88 -13.74
CA GLU A 84 -3.20 4.98 -12.64
C GLU A 84 -3.76 5.98 -11.63
N THR A 85 -4.62 5.51 -10.73
CA THR A 85 -4.84 6.28 -9.50
C THR A 85 -3.74 5.90 -8.52
N PRO A 86 -2.89 6.84 -8.08
CA PRO A 86 -1.91 6.58 -7.05
C PRO A 86 -2.61 5.98 -5.82
N TRP A 87 -2.05 4.89 -5.27
CA TRP A 87 -2.64 4.25 -4.08
C TRP A 87 -2.68 5.21 -2.89
N MET A 88 -1.68 6.09 -2.77
CA MET A 88 -1.64 7.18 -1.80
C MET A 88 -1.58 8.51 -2.53
N GLY A 89 -2.22 9.54 -1.96
CA GLY A 89 -2.16 10.89 -2.51
C GLY A 89 -0.73 11.45 -2.46
N ASP A 90 -0.42 12.34 -3.39
CA ASP A 90 0.90 12.98 -3.46
C ASP A 90 1.25 13.67 -2.14
N GLY A 91 2.41 13.31 -1.59
CA GLY A 91 2.91 13.86 -0.33
C GLY A 91 2.23 13.31 0.94
N ALA A 92 1.25 12.39 0.85
CA ALA A 92 0.61 11.78 2.01
C ALA A 92 1.62 11.06 2.91
N TRP A 93 2.53 10.27 2.31
CA TRP A 93 3.65 9.64 3.03
C TRP A 93 4.54 10.68 3.69
N LYS A 94 5.02 11.67 2.93
CA LYS A 94 5.87 12.76 3.47
C LYS A 94 5.22 13.53 4.63
N ALA A 95 3.89 13.65 4.65
CA ALA A 95 3.16 14.31 5.73
C ALA A 95 3.11 13.48 7.04
N CYS A 96 3.46 12.20 7.00
CA CYS A 96 3.66 11.33 8.15
C CYS A 96 5.07 11.45 8.77
N GLN A 97 5.97 12.21 8.14
CA GLN A 97 7.31 12.42 8.68
C GLN A 97 7.24 13.11 10.05
N THR A 98 7.97 12.57 11.02
CA THR A 98 8.19 13.18 12.33
C THR A 98 9.62 12.88 12.79
N GLU A 99 10.17 13.69 13.68
CA GLU A 99 11.54 13.52 14.16
C GLU A 99 11.56 12.65 15.43
N TYR A 100 12.24 11.51 15.36
CA TYR A 100 12.62 10.68 16.49
C TYR A 100 13.89 9.90 16.13
N ASP A 101 14.64 9.51 17.15
CA ASP A 101 15.86 8.73 17.01
C ASP A 101 15.62 7.25 17.35
N GLU A 102 16.47 6.36 16.83
CA GLU A 102 16.44 4.93 17.18
C GLU A 102 16.59 4.70 18.69
N ASN A 103 17.29 5.59 19.40
CA ASN A 103 17.42 5.51 20.86
C ASN A 103 16.09 5.76 21.60
N ASP A 104 15.16 6.54 21.04
CA ASP A 104 13.84 6.79 21.65
C ASP A 104 12.96 5.53 21.63
N LEU A 105 13.30 4.56 20.78
CA LEU A 105 12.56 3.31 20.60
C LEU A 105 13.05 2.18 21.51
N LYS A 106 14.14 2.39 22.26
CA LYS A 106 14.74 1.35 23.10
C LYS A 106 13.81 0.91 24.22
N GLY A 107 13.67 -0.41 24.37
CA GLY A 107 12.82 -1.06 25.36
C GLY A 107 11.32 -0.97 25.05
N LEU A 108 10.93 -0.31 23.96
CA LEU A 108 9.53 -0.26 23.54
C LEU A 108 9.11 -1.57 22.88
N GLU A 109 7.82 -1.87 23.02
CA GLU A 109 7.17 -2.98 22.35
C GLU A 109 7.10 -2.72 20.84
N CYS A 110 7.45 -3.72 20.04
CA CYS A 110 7.30 -3.62 18.59
C CYS A 110 6.94 -4.94 17.90
N TYR A 111 6.39 -4.79 16.71
CA TYR A 111 6.09 -5.87 15.78
C TYR A 111 6.91 -5.68 14.51
N ALA A 112 7.58 -6.73 14.07
CA ALA A 112 8.43 -6.69 12.89
C ALA A 112 7.74 -7.34 11.70
N GLY A 113 7.78 -6.70 10.54
CA GLY A 113 7.42 -7.28 9.25
C GLY A 113 8.67 -7.41 8.38
N LEU A 114 8.90 -8.61 7.85
CA LEU A 114 10.03 -8.92 6.98
C LEU A 114 9.54 -9.33 5.59
N ASP A 115 9.90 -8.54 4.58
CA ASP A 115 9.66 -8.78 3.17
C ASP A 115 10.97 -9.17 2.49
N LEU A 116 11.10 -10.45 2.10
CA LEU A 116 12.34 -11.01 1.60
C LEU A 116 12.41 -10.94 0.07
N SER A 117 13.62 -10.68 -0.42
CA SER A 117 13.98 -10.76 -1.83
C SER A 117 15.23 -11.61 -2.00
N SER A 118 15.47 -12.10 -3.23
CA SER A 118 16.63 -12.94 -3.53
C SER A 118 17.76 -12.18 -4.25
N THR A 119 17.50 -11.65 -5.45
CA THR A 119 18.56 -11.11 -6.31
C THR A 119 18.25 -9.73 -6.90
N GLY A 120 17.00 -9.44 -7.26
CA GLY A 120 16.65 -8.22 -8.01
C GLY A 120 16.05 -7.08 -7.19
N ASP A 121 15.35 -7.42 -6.12
CA ASP A 121 14.52 -6.48 -5.36
C ASP A 121 15.12 -6.16 -3.99
N ILE A 122 14.58 -5.12 -3.34
CA ILE A 122 14.97 -4.73 -1.98
C ILE A 122 14.36 -5.72 -0.99
N THR A 123 15.15 -6.20 -0.04
CA THR A 123 14.63 -6.86 1.17
C THR A 123 14.39 -5.79 2.23
N SER A 124 13.23 -5.79 2.88
CA SER A 124 12.86 -4.77 3.86
C SER A 124 12.42 -5.39 5.18
N LEU A 125 12.98 -4.88 6.26
CA LEU A 125 12.57 -5.17 7.62
C LEU A 125 11.98 -3.90 8.23
N CYS A 126 10.73 -3.95 8.66
CA CYS A 126 10.02 -2.83 9.26
C CYS A 126 9.58 -3.18 10.69
N TYR A 127 10.09 -2.43 11.66
CA TYR A 127 9.62 -2.45 13.04
C TYR A 127 8.53 -1.40 13.22
N THR A 128 7.39 -1.82 13.74
CA THR A 128 6.26 -0.95 14.05
C THR A 128 6.10 -0.89 15.57
N PHE A 129 6.22 0.31 16.13
CA PHE A 129 6.12 0.60 17.56
C PHE A 129 4.79 1.30 17.85
N PRO A 130 3.83 0.63 18.51
CA PRO A 130 2.63 1.28 19.00
C PRO A 130 2.98 2.20 20.18
N VAL A 131 2.83 3.51 20.00
CA VAL A 131 3.09 4.52 21.03
C VAL A 131 1.87 5.44 21.10
N ASP A 132 1.16 5.40 22.22
CA ASP A 132 -0.12 6.08 22.41
C ASP A 132 -1.13 5.76 21.28
N ASN A 133 -1.42 6.74 20.42
CA ASN A 133 -2.32 6.63 19.27
C ASN A 133 -1.58 6.65 17.93
N GLU A 134 -0.25 6.52 17.94
CA GLU A 134 0.61 6.54 16.76
C GLU A 134 1.37 5.21 16.58
N LEU A 135 1.80 4.96 15.35
CA LEU A 135 2.63 3.84 14.96
C LEU A 135 3.95 4.38 14.43
N LEU A 136 4.99 4.37 15.26
CA LEU A 136 6.33 4.80 14.84
C LEU A 136 7.00 3.66 14.06
N LEU A 137 7.64 3.98 12.94
CA LEU A 137 8.29 3.00 12.08
C LEU A 137 9.81 3.09 12.15
N LEU A 138 10.49 1.95 12.26
CA LEU A 138 11.93 1.88 12.03
C LEU A 138 12.19 0.82 10.97
N THR A 139 12.80 1.22 9.87
CA THR A 139 13.04 0.34 8.74
C THR A 139 14.53 0.04 8.55
N ARG A 140 14.80 -1.11 7.97
CA ARG A 140 16.13 -1.52 7.51
C ARG A 140 15.96 -2.14 6.13
N HIS A 141 16.52 -1.49 5.12
CA HIS A 141 16.46 -1.94 3.73
C HIS A 141 17.78 -2.54 3.29
N TYR A 142 17.72 -3.63 2.55
CA TYR A 142 18.88 -4.40 2.10
C TYR A 142 18.83 -4.59 0.59
N LEU A 143 19.98 -4.43 -0.07
CA LEU A 143 20.12 -4.65 -1.50
C LEU A 143 21.49 -5.25 -1.82
N PRO A 144 21.60 -6.24 -2.73
CA PRO A 144 22.91 -6.73 -3.17
C PRO A 144 23.68 -5.64 -3.92
N GLU A 145 24.97 -5.49 -3.65
CA GLU A 145 25.81 -4.45 -4.26
C GLU A 145 25.81 -4.53 -5.79
N ALA A 146 25.72 -5.75 -6.35
CA ALA A 146 25.60 -5.95 -7.80
C ALA A 146 24.43 -5.17 -8.42
N GLN A 147 23.31 -5.00 -7.70
CA GLN A 147 22.15 -4.26 -8.19
C GLN A 147 22.37 -2.75 -8.31
N LEU A 148 23.34 -2.20 -7.57
CA LEU A 148 23.74 -0.81 -7.72
C LEU A 148 24.52 -0.59 -9.02
N GLN A 149 25.21 -1.60 -9.54
CA GLN A 149 26.02 -1.49 -10.77
C GLN A 149 25.34 -2.07 -12.00
N ASN A 150 24.28 -2.85 -11.83
CA ASN A 150 23.54 -3.49 -12.91
C ASN A 150 22.89 -2.46 -13.86
N PRO A 151 23.33 -2.37 -15.14
CA PRO A 151 22.74 -1.45 -16.10
C PRO A 151 21.27 -1.72 -16.43
N ALA A 152 20.83 -2.97 -16.27
CA ALA A 152 19.43 -3.37 -16.47
C ALA A 152 18.51 -2.91 -15.33
N ASN A 153 19.06 -2.60 -14.16
CA ASN A 153 18.28 -2.05 -13.06
C ASN A 153 17.98 -0.57 -13.32
N LYS A 154 16.69 -0.28 -13.55
CA LYS A 154 16.19 1.08 -13.78
C LYS A 154 16.32 1.97 -12.54
N ASN A 155 16.24 1.37 -11.35
CA ASN A 155 16.26 2.08 -10.07
C ASN A 155 17.67 2.30 -9.52
N ARG A 156 18.72 1.80 -10.20
CA ARG A 156 20.11 1.84 -9.70
C ARG A 156 20.59 3.21 -9.24
N ALA A 157 20.15 4.28 -9.91
CA ALA A 157 20.56 5.65 -9.58
C ALA A 157 19.97 6.10 -8.24
N VAL A 158 18.68 5.83 -8.03
CA VAL A 158 17.96 6.11 -6.78
C VAL A 158 18.49 5.24 -5.64
N TYR A 159 18.73 3.95 -5.89
CA TYR A 159 19.27 3.04 -4.88
C TYR A 159 20.68 3.45 -4.42
N ARG A 160 21.54 3.93 -5.34
CA ARG A 160 22.85 4.50 -4.96
C ARG A 160 22.71 5.72 -4.06
N GLN A 161 21.75 6.59 -4.36
CA GLN A 161 21.48 7.76 -3.54
C GLN A 161 21.01 7.36 -2.13
N TRP A 162 20.07 6.43 -2.03
CA TRP A 162 19.59 5.91 -0.74
C TRP A 162 20.67 5.20 0.06
N ALA A 163 21.55 4.43 -0.60
CA ALA A 163 22.71 3.83 0.05
C ALA A 163 23.69 4.90 0.59
N GLN A 164 23.96 5.96 -0.19
CA GLN A 164 24.81 7.08 0.25
C GLN A 164 24.20 7.89 1.40
N MET A 165 22.87 7.99 1.43
CA MET A 165 22.12 8.66 2.51
C MET A 165 21.94 7.79 3.75
N GLY A 166 22.31 6.52 3.70
CA GLY A 166 22.19 5.59 4.83
C GLY A 166 20.83 4.89 4.96
N TRP A 167 19.89 5.12 4.04
CA TRP A 167 18.57 4.47 4.01
C TRP A 167 18.65 3.00 3.58
N MET A 168 19.69 2.62 2.85
CA MET A 168 19.85 1.28 2.30
C MET A 168 21.21 0.68 2.65
N ARG A 169 21.18 -0.56 3.17
CA ARG A 169 22.37 -1.36 3.48
C ARG A 169 22.67 -2.25 2.28
N THR A 170 23.94 -2.28 1.87
CA THR A 170 24.37 -3.18 0.79
C THR A 170 24.92 -4.48 1.34
N THR A 171 24.51 -5.60 0.75
CA THR A 171 25.15 -6.91 0.98
C THR A 171 26.15 -7.19 -0.14
N ALA A 172 27.28 -7.81 0.18
CA ALA A 172 28.29 -8.15 -0.81
C ALA A 172 27.77 -9.23 -1.78
N GLY A 173 28.17 -9.15 -3.05
CA GLY A 173 27.79 -10.13 -4.07
C GLY A 173 26.52 -9.77 -4.84
N ASP A 174 25.89 -10.80 -5.41
CA ASP A 174 24.75 -10.71 -6.33
C ASP A 174 23.42 -11.21 -5.75
N CYS A 175 23.44 -11.69 -4.50
CA CYS A 175 22.26 -12.12 -3.75
C CYS A 175 22.19 -11.48 -2.36
N ILE A 176 20.99 -11.49 -1.77
CA ILE A 176 20.77 -11.03 -0.39
C ILE A 176 21.43 -12.01 0.58
N ASP A 177 22.17 -11.45 1.53
CA ASP A 177 22.75 -12.18 2.65
C ASP A 177 21.74 -12.25 3.81
N TYR A 178 21.04 -13.37 3.94
CA TYR A 178 20.08 -13.59 5.02
C TYR A 178 20.75 -13.72 6.41
N ASP A 179 22.02 -14.11 6.49
CA ASP A 179 22.75 -14.14 7.76
C ASP A 179 22.97 -12.72 8.27
N ARG A 180 23.25 -11.76 7.38
CA ARG A 180 23.35 -10.34 7.73
C ARG A 180 22.03 -9.80 8.29
N ILE A 181 20.90 -10.15 7.67
CA ILE A 181 19.56 -9.73 8.13
C ILE A 181 19.25 -10.36 9.50
N ARG A 182 19.53 -11.66 9.67
CA ARG A 182 19.41 -12.34 10.96
C ARG A 182 20.20 -11.60 12.04
N ASP A 183 21.46 -11.30 11.80
CA ASP A 183 22.35 -10.68 12.79
C ASP A 183 21.88 -9.27 13.17
N ASP A 184 21.32 -8.51 12.22
CA ASP A 184 20.69 -7.23 12.50
C ASP A 184 19.43 -7.41 13.36
N ILE A 185 18.54 -8.36 13.03
CA ILE A 185 17.34 -8.66 13.85
C ILE A 185 17.72 -9.04 15.28
N LEU A 186 18.75 -9.88 15.46
CA LEU A 186 19.23 -10.31 16.78
C LEU A 186 19.88 -9.17 17.57
N LYS A 187 20.55 -8.24 16.88
CA LYS A 187 21.07 -7.02 17.51
C LYS A 187 19.92 -6.11 17.95
N ASP A 188 18.88 -6.01 17.14
CA ASP A 188 17.71 -5.18 17.43
C ASP A 188 16.86 -5.77 18.55
N SER A 189 16.76 -7.10 18.64
CA SER A 189 16.07 -7.78 19.74
C SER A 189 16.73 -7.56 21.10
N GLN A 190 17.97 -7.07 21.14
CA GLN A 190 18.63 -6.65 22.40
C GLN A 190 18.23 -5.23 22.81
N ASN A 191 17.71 -4.43 21.87
CA ASN A 191 17.34 -3.04 22.08
C ASN A 191 15.83 -2.83 22.14
N PHE A 192 15.04 -3.64 21.45
CA PHE A 192 13.58 -3.53 21.34
C PHE A 192 12.89 -4.78 21.88
N ASP A 193 11.69 -4.62 22.42
CA ASP A 193 10.85 -5.72 22.88
C ASP A 193 10.01 -6.27 21.72
N ILE A 194 10.66 -7.04 20.84
CA ILE A 194 10.05 -7.61 19.63
C ILE A 194 9.08 -8.72 20.03
N LYS A 195 7.78 -8.48 19.86
CA LYS A 195 6.72 -9.45 20.20
C LYS A 195 6.49 -10.51 19.14
N LEU A 196 6.62 -10.13 17.88
CA LEU A 196 6.36 -11.02 16.75
C LEU A 196 7.12 -10.53 15.52
N VAL A 197 7.69 -11.47 14.79
CA VAL A 197 8.25 -11.24 13.44
C VAL A 197 7.36 -11.95 12.43
N GLY A 198 6.58 -11.17 11.68
CA GLY A 198 5.85 -11.63 10.51
C GLY A 198 6.77 -11.70 9.30
N PHE A 199 6.73 -12.79 8.54
CA PHE A 199 7.59 -12.96 7.36
C PHE A 199 6.82 -13.59 6.20
N ASP A 200 7.22 -13.31 4.96
CA ASP A 200 6.63 -13.99 3.80
C ASP A 200 7.05 -15.47 3.76
N THR A 201 6.15 -16.36 3.32
CA THR A 201 6.44 -17.80 3.32
C THR A 201 7.48 -18.25 2.29
N TRP A 202 7.93 -17.37 1.40
CA TRP A 202 8.77 -17.72 0.27
C TRP A 202 10.24 -17.65 0.66
N ASN A 203 10.98 -18.77 0.50
CA ASN A 203 12.43 -18.83 0.71
C ASN A 203 12.93 -18.51 2.15
N ALA A 204 12.03 -18.38 3.14
CA ALA A 204 12.34 -17.95 4.50
C ALA A 204 12.54 -19.07 5.53
N THR A 205 12.37 -20.34 5.15
CA THR A 205 12.34 -21.48 6.10
C THR A 205 13.61 -21.60 6.95
N HIS A 206 14.77 -21.27 6.37
CA HIS A 206 16.04 -21.32 7.09
C HIS A 206 16.14 -20.18 8.12
N LEU A 207 15.90 -18.95 7.69
CA LEU A 207 15.93 -17.75 8.55
C LEU A 207 14.93 -17.87 9.71
N ARG A 208 13.72 -18.36 9.43
CA ARG A 208 12.71 -18.65 10.46
C ARG A 208 13.25 -19.55 11.56
N THR A 209 13.83 -20.70 11.19
CA THR A 209 14.37 -21.67 12.16
C THR A 209 15.45 -21.03 13.04
N GLN A 210 16.30 -20.19 12.45
CA GLN A 210 17.37 -19.49 13.20
C GLN A 210 16.79 -18.47 14.19
N LEU A 211 15.83 -17.65 13.77
CA LEU A 211 15.18 -16.64 14.63
C LEU A 211 14.39 -17.29 15.76
N GLN A 212 13.65 -18.37 15.49
CA GLN A 212 12.96 -19.16 16.52
C GLN A 212 13.95 -19.81 17.50
N GLY A 213 15.07 -20.33 17.00
CA GLY A 213 16.15 -20.88 17.83
C GLY A 213 16.80 -19.83 18.75
N ALA A 214 16.73 -18.55 18.39
CA ALA A 214 17.17 -17.42 19.21
C ALA A 214 16.10 -16.92 20.21
N GLY A 215 14.91 -17.55 20.23
CA GLY A 215 13.83 -17.23 21.17
C GLY A 215 12.85 -16.16 20.69
N LEU A 216 12.91 -15.75 19.43
CA LEU A 216 11.91 -14.84 18.85
C LEU A 216 10.66 -15.60 18.42
N ASP A 217 9.50 -14.97 18.57
CA ASP A 217 8.27 -15.47 17.97
C ASP A 217 8.20 -15.05 16.50
N VAL A 218 7.96 -16.02 15.63
CA VAL A 218 8.09 -15.86 14.18
C VAL A 218 6.96 -16.60 13.48
N GLU A 219 6.10 -15.84 12.80
CA GLU A 219 4.90 -16.35 12.15
C GLU A 219 4.86 -16.06 10.65
N PRO A 220 4.49 -17.05 9.82
CA PRO A 220 4.32 -16.82 8.40
C PRO A 220 3.12 -15.90 8.16
N PHE A 221 3.29 -14.91 7.29
CA PHE A 221 2.22 -14.04 6.79
C PHE A 221 1.97 -14.33 5.30
N PRO A 222 0.96 -15.16 4.96
CA PRO A 222 0.71 -15.54 3.57
C PRO A 222 0.32 -14.34 2.71
N GLN A 223 1.03 -14.13 1.60
CA GLN A 223 0.79 -13.05 0.62
C GLN A 223 -0.44 -13.33 -0.26
N THR A 224 -1.59 -13.54 0.37
CA THR A 224 -2.88 -13.77 -0.31
C THR A 224 -3.70 -12.50 -0.31
N TYR A 225 -4.58 -12.33 -1.31
CA TYR A 225 -5.51 -11.21 -1.37
C TYR A 225 -6.30 -11.03 -0.06
N MET A 226 -6.75 -12.13 0.54
CA MET A 226 -7.53 -12.10 1.79
C MET A 226 -6.75 -11.59 3.00
N ARG A 227 -5.42 -11.75 3.01
CA ARG A 227 -4.55 -11.27 4.10
C ARG A 227 -4.03 -9.86 3.82
N PHE A 228 -3.60 -9.57 2.60
CA PHE A 228 -3.00 -8.28 2.24
C PHE A 228 -4.02 -7.16 2.05
N SER A 229 -5.19 -7.44 1.44
CA SER A 229 -6.17 -6.39 1.13
C SER A 229 -6.65 -5.62 2.36
N PRO A 230 -7.00 -6.27 3.50
CA PRO A 230 -7.35 -5.54 4.71
C PRO A 230 -6.19 -4.72 5.29
N VAL A 231 -4.96 -5.24 5.26
CA VAL A 231 -3.78 -4.56 5.81
C VAL A 231 -3.41 -3.33 4.97
N ALA A 232 -3.44 -3.45 3.64
CA ALA A 232 -3.21 -2.33 2.73
C ALA A 232 -4.25 -1.21 2.94
N LYS A 233 -5.54 -1.56 3.03
CA LYS A 233 -6.59 -0.57 3.31
C LYS A 233 -6.39 0.12 4.66
N SER A 234 -6.00 -0.62 5.70
CA SER A 234 -5.69 -0.04 7.01
C SER A 234 -4.47 0.87 6.97
N ALA A 235 -3.40 0.46 6.28
CA ALA A 235 -2.20 1.28 6.12
C ALA A 235 -2.51 2.61 5.41
N GLU A 236 -3.31 2.59 4.35
CA GLU A 236 -3.76 3.80 3.66
C GLU A 236 -4.56 4.73 4.58
N VAL A 237 -5.48 4.18 5.40
CA VAL A 237 -6.21 4.96 6.40
C VAL A 237 -5.25 5.56 7.43
N PHE A 238 -4.28 4.79 7.90
CA PHE A 238 -3.32 5.25 8.91
C PHE A 238 -2.38 6.33 8.39
N VAL A 239 -1.94 6.24 7.13
CA VAL A 239 -1.16 7.30 6.49
C VAL A 239 -2.00 8.57 6.34
N ASN A 240 -3.21 8.46 5.77
CA ASN A 240 -4.08 9.63 5.58
C ASN A 240 -4.48 10.31 6.89
N ARG A 241 -4.61 9.54 7.98
CA ARG A 241 -4.90 10.04 9.33
C ARG A 241 -3.66 10.42 10.13
N LYS A 242 -2.46 10.26 9.56
CA LYS A 242 -1.17 10.50 10.24
C LYS A 242 -1.00 9.71 11.54
N VAL A 243 -1.57 8.51 11.57
CA VAL A 243 -1.36 7.52 12.64
C VAL A 243 -0.01 6.85 12.47
N ILE A 244 0.34 6.48 11.24
CA ILE A 244 1.71 6.04 10.92
C ILE A 244 2.64 7.25 10.93
N ARG A 245 3.81 7.08 11.54
CA ARG A 245 4.89 8.05 11.63
C ARG A 245 6.21 7.40 11.23
N HIS A 246 6.99 8.10 10.40
CA HIS A 246 8.32 7.65 9.99
C HIS A 246 9.34 8.78 10.18
N ASN A 247 10.61 8.45 10.34
CA ASN A 247 11.70 9.41 10.59
C ASN A 247 12.31 10.01 9.31
N GLY A 248 11.55 10.03 8.21
CA GLY A 248 12.01 10.56 6.92
C GLY A 248 12.47 9.51 5.92
N ASP A 249 12.22 8.23 6.21
CA ASP A 249 12.39 7.13 5.24
C ASP A 249 11.60 7.44 3.94
N PRO A 250 12.29 7.58 2.78
CA PRO A 250 11.73 8.18 1.56
C PRO A 250 10.72 7.34 0.80
#